data_AF-A0A1Y1SEI4-F1
#
_entry.id   AF-A0A1Y1SEI4-F1
#
_cell.length_a   1.000
_cell.length_b   1.000
_cell.length_c   1.000
_cell.angle_alpha   90.00
_cell.angle_beta   90.00
_cell.angle_gamma   90.00
#
_symmetry.space_group_name_H-M   'P 1'
#
loop_
_entity.id
_entity.type
_entity.pdbx_description
1 polymer ?
#
loop_
_entity_poly.entity_id
_entity_poly.type
_entity_poly.pdbx_seq_one_letter_code
_entity_poly.pdbx_strand_id
1 'polypeptide(L)'
;MFKIVLGCSHERDPAQAVGTVIAHAMSGLADARAQAGILLNSGHKSDSTLLRAIHETWPSINLIGCAGPGHNDQPSLSLLLLNSPDLVFHVTSGALNQTPQAAAEHALSTFMDQAHNLALYLSLHDQSQPWPEDFVHAATRLLPEQCACLEPLLPPVEKPWQMDRYYQGREVTNERLPLLLASNRVNDASGWRFTRQPGIVRKQHGEAVYEYDRLIGDRRRRQPAA
;
A
#
# COMPACT_ATOMS: atom_id res chain seq x y z
N MET A 1 -7.95 -17.20 4.37
CA MET A 1 -7.94 -16.08 5.34
C MET A 1 -6.94 -15.06 4.85
N PHE A 2 -7.34 -13.79 4.75
CA PHE A 2 -6.43 -12.69 4.46
C PHE A 2 -5.62 -12.36 5.72
N LYS A 3 -4.30 -12.26 5.59
CA LYS A 3 -3.37 -12.02 6.68
C LYS A 3 -2.47 -10.84 6.35
N ILE A 4 -2.39 -9.92 7.30
CA ILE A 4 -1.49 -8.77 7.27
C ILE A 4 -0.48 -8.97 8.40
N VAL A 5 0.80 -8.77 8.11
CA VAL A 5 1.88 -8.81 9.11
C VAL A 5 2.71 -7.55 8.97
N LEU A 6 3.07 -6.94 10.09
CA LEU A 6 3.93 -5.76 10.13
C LEU A 6 5.24 -6.12 10.84
N GLY A 7 6.36 -5.94 10.15
CA GLY A 7 7.69 -5.93 10.75
C GLY A 7 8.22 -4.51 10.81
N CYS A 8 8.74 -4.09 11.96
CA CYS A 8 9.38 -2.79 12.15
C CYS A 8 10.77 -2.95 12.78
N SER A 9 11.66 -2.00 12.49
CA SER A 9 12.97 -1.88 13.14
C SER A 9 13.30 -0.42 13.45
N HIS A 10 13.92 -0.19 14.61
CA HIS A 10 14.53 1.09 14.99
C HIS A 10 16.07 1.08 14.89
N GLU A 11 16.65 0.00 14.38
CA GLU A 11 18.09 -0.14 14.25
C GLU A 11 18.67 0.89 13.28
N ARG A 12 19.77 1.51 13.68
CA ARG A 12 20.49 2.47 12.82
C ARG A 12 21.38 1.77 11.80
N ASP A 13 21.84 0.55 12.12
CA ASP A 13 22.61 -0.26 11.19
C ASP A 13 21.65 -0.92 10.18
N PRO A 14 21.83 -0.69 8.86
CA PRO A 14 20.88 -1.19 7.89
C PRO A 14 20.81 -2.72 7.80
N ALA A 15 21.93 -3.44 8.03
CA ALA A 15 21.92 -4.90 7.98
C ALA A 15 21.15 -5.49 9.17
N GLN A 16 21.34 -4.93 10.37
CA GLN A 16 20.54 -5.28 11.55
C GLN A 16 19.07 -4.91 11.35
N ALA A 17 18.77 -3.75 10.79
CA ALA A 17 17.39 -3.32 10.54
C ALA A 17 16.63 -4.29 9.63
N VAL A 18 17.28 -4.70 8.53
CA VAL A 18 16.75 -5.71 7.60
C VAL A 18 16.51 -7.04 8.30
N GLY A 19 17.50 -7.53 9.06
CA GLY A 19 17.40 -8.79 9.80
C GLY A 19 16.25 -8.79 10.80
N THR A 20 16.13 -7.72 11.59
CA THR A 20 15.04 -7.54 12.57
C THR A 20 13.67 -7.51 11.91
N VAL A 21 13.51 -6.73 10.83
CA VAL A 21 12.23 -6.63 10.12
C VAL A 21 11.82 -7.98 9.52
N ILE A 22 12.75 -8.70 8.89
CA ILE A 22 12.48 -10.02 8.31
C ILE A 22 12.11 -11.01 9.42
N ALA A 23 12.85 -11.05 10.53
CA ALA A 23 12.56 -11.94 11.65
C ALA A 23 11.18 -11.67 12.26
N HIS A 24 10.83 -10.40 12.50
CA HIS A 24 9.50 -9.99 12.98
C HIS A 24 8.41 -10.44 12.00
N ALA A 25 8.61 -10.20 10.71
CA ALA A 25 7.62 -10.52 9.70
C ALA A 25 7.44 -12.04 9.50
N MET A 26 8.53 -12.82 9.57
CA MET A 26 8.48 -14.28 9.53
C MET A 26 7.73 -14.85 10.75
N SER A 27 8.03 -14.35 11.95
CA SER A 27 7.32 -14.77 13.16
C SER A 27 5.81 -14.47 13.06
N GLY A 28 5.44 -13.32 12.49
CA GLY A 28 4.04 -12.97 12.30
C GLY A 28 3.36 -13.81 11.22
N LEU A 29 4.07 -14.18 10.15
CA LEU A 29 3.53 -15.02 9.07
C LEU A 29 3.30 -16.48 9.49
N ALA A 30 4.06 -17.00 10.44
CA ALA A 30 4.09 -18.42 10.79
C ALA A 30 4.32 -19.27 9.52
N ASP A 31 3.42 -20.19 9.18
CA ASP A 31 3.57 -21.06 8.00
C ASP A 31 3.06 -20.42 6.68
N ALA A 32 2.55 -19.20 6.73
CA ALA A 32 2.04 -18.50 5.54
C ALA A 32 3.18 -17.88 4.72
N ARG A 33 3.04 -17.86 3.39
CA ARG A 33 3.99 -17.21 2.48
C ARG A 33 3.53 -15.81 2.09
N ALA A 34 4.38 -14.80 2.24
CA ALA A 34 4.09 -13.46 1.71
C ALA A 34 3.90 -13.49 0.19
N GLN A 35 2.84 -12.85 -0.31
CA GLN A 35 2.55 -12.71 -1.74
C GLN A 35 2.72 -11.27 -2.22
N ALA A 36 2.52 -10.30 -1.33
CA ALA A 36 2.81 -8.89 -1.59
C ALA A 36 3.36 -8.21 -0.34
N GLY A 37 3.98 -7.05 -0.54
CA GLY A 37 4.44 -6.23 0.56
C GLY A 37 4.51 -4.74 0.23
N ILE A 38 4.46 -3.94 1.28
CA ILE A 38 4.67 -2.50 1.29
C ILE A 38 5.90 -2.22 2.15
N LEU A 39 6.93 -1.66 1.53
CA LEU A 39 8.20 -1.31 2.16
C LEU A 39 8.28 0.19 2.40
N LEU A 40 8.40 0.60 3.67
CA LEU A 40 8.65 1.98 4.06
C LEU A 40 10.05 2.05 4.67
N ASN A 41 10.95 2.81 4.05
CA ASN A 41 12.32 2.96 4.50
C ASN A 41 12.58 4.41 4.92
N SER A 42 13.05 4.61 6.14
CA SER A 42 13.54 5.91 6.58
C SER A 42 15.07 5.92 6.52
N GLY A 43 15.59 6.58 5.47
CA GLY A 43 17.03 6.70 5.20
C GLY A 43 17.45 6.18 3.84
N HIS A 44 18.52 6.78 3.29
CA HIS A 44 18.96 6.52 1.91
C HIS A 44 19.98 5.39 1.76
N LYS A 45 20.39 4.77 2.87
CA LYS A 45 21.50 3.82 2.85
C LYS A 45 20.95 2.41 2.79
N SER A 46 21.37 1.65 1.77
CA SER A 46 21.23 0.18 1.61
C SER A 46 20.06 -0.39 0.80
N ASP A 47 19.33 0.39 -0.01
CA ASP A 47 18.18 -0.11 -0.80
C ASP A 47 18.45 -1.43 -1.55
N SER A 48 19.61 -1.56 -2.20
CA SER A 48 19.97 -2.79 -2.92
C SER A 48 20.16 -4.00 -2.00
N THR A 49 20.70 -3.78 -0.80
CA THR A 49 20.90 -4.85 0.21
C THR A 49 19.56 -5.24 0.83
N LEU A 50 18.74 -4.25 1.16
CA LEU A 50 17.38 -4.40 1.67
C LEU A 50 16.50 -5.18 0.68
N LEU A 51 16.42 -4.73 -0.57
CA LEU A 51 15.64 -5.40 -1.61
C LEU A 51 16.17 -6.81 -1.88
N ARG A 52 17.50 -6.99 -1.94
CA ARG A 52 18.08 -8.33 -2.11
C ARG A 52 17.65 -9.27 -0.99
N ALA A 53 17.77 -8.86 0.28
CA ALA A 53 17.41 -9.71 1.42
C ALA A 53 15.90 -10.06 1.45
N ILE A 54 15.04 -9.08 1.14
CA ILE A 54 13.59 -9.31 1.01
C ILE A 54 13.29 -10.34 -0.08
N HIS A 55 13.93 -10.19 -1.25
CA HIS A 55 13.71 -11.08 -2.39
C HIS A 55 14.41 -12.44 -2.26
N GLU A 56 15.45 -12.57 -1.45
CA GLU A 56 16.00 -13.87 -1.05
C GLU A 56 15.05 -14.61 -0.11
N THR A 57 14.40 -13.89 0.80
CA THR A 57 13.42 -14.45 1.75
C THR A 57 12.09 -14.80 1.07
N TRP A 58 11.59 -13.91 0.20
CA TRP A 58 10.35 -14.12 -0.55
C TRP A 58 10.55 -13.86 -2.06
N PRO A 59 11.08 -14.86 -2.81
CA PRO A 59 11.48 -14.67 -4.22
C PRO A 59 10.39 -14.24 -5.20
N SER A 60 9.12 -14.39 -4.83
CA SER A 60 7.96 -14.11 -5.70
C SER A 60 7.05 -13.03 -5.12
N ILE A 61 7.56 -12.21 -4.20
CA ILE A 61 6.76 -11.15 -3.57
C ILE A 61 6.52 -9.99 -4.55
N ASN A 62 5.25 -9.57 -4.63
CA ASN A 62 4.86 -8.32 -5.25
C ASN A 62 5.15 -7.16 -4.30
N LEU A 63 6.30 -6.52 -4.46
CA LEU A 63 6.76 -5.46 -3.56
C LEU A 63 6.51 -4.09 -4.17
N ILE A 64 5.85 -3.21 -3.40
CA ILE A 64 5.89 -1.77 -3.61
C ILE A 64 6.51 -1.09 -2.38
N GLY A 65 6.91 0.16 -2.50
CA GLY A 65 7.42 0.89 -1.35
C GLY A 65 7.92 2.28 -1.68
N CYS A 66 8.39 2.96 -0.64
CA CYS A 66 9.06 4.25 -0.77
C CYS A 66 10.16 4.42 0.27
N ALA A 67 11.06 5.36 -0.01
CA ALA A 67 12.07 5.84 0.92
C ALA A 67 11.93 7.35 1.10
N GLY A 68 12.26 7.84 2.29
CA GLY A 68 12.41 9.27 2.56
C GLY A 68 13.37 9.54 3.70
N PRO A 69 13.60 10.82 4.04
CA PRO A 69 14.64 11.24 4.99
C PRO A 69 14.39 10.77 6.44
N GLY A 70 13.22 10.24 6.75
CA GLY A 70 12.88 9.74 8.08
C GLY A 70 12.64 10.83 9.12
N HIS A 71 11.91 10.49 10.16
CA HIS A 71 11.82 11.29 11.38
C HIS A 71 12.42 10.54 12.56
N ASN A 72 12.97 11.29 13.53
CA ASN A 72 13.73 10.74 14.66
C ASN A 72 12.94 9.75 15.56
N ASP A 73 11.62 9.72 15.44
CA ASP A 73 10.73 8.88 16.25
C ASP A 73 10.10 7.71 15.46
N GLN A 74 10.43 7.57 14.19
CA GLN A 74 9.85 6.54 13.32
C GLN A 74 10.79 5.34 13.19
N PRO A 75 10.24 4.13 12.92
CA PRO A 75 11.06 3.01 12.53
C PRO A 75 11.98 3.37 11.35
N SER A 76 13.26 3.01 11.48
CA SER A 76 14.25 3.00 10.39
C SER A 76 13.72 2.26 9.14
N LEU A 77 12.92 1.21 9.37
CA LEU A 77 12.42 0.32 8.36
C LEU A 77 11.10 -0.32 8.83
N SER A 78 10.10 -0.29 7.95
CA SER A 78 8.84 -0.99 8.15
C SER A 78 8.49 -1.80 6.90
N LEU A 79 8.08 -3.06 7.09
CA LEU A 79 7.65 -3.95 6.03
C LEU A 79 6.29 -4.54 6.40
N LEU A 80 5.27 -4.16 5.65
CA LEU A 80 3.93 -4.73 5.75
C LEU A 80 3.81 -5.85 4.70
N LEU A 81 3.49 -7.06 5.12
CA LEU A 81 3.33 -8.23 4.27
C LEU A 81 1.86 -8.65 4.18
N LEU A 82 1.46 -9.04 2.98
CA LEU A 82 0.12 -9.47 2.64
C LEU A 82 0.14 -10.93 2.17
N ASN A 83 -0.78 -11.72 2.71
CA ASN A 83 -1.06 -13.07 2.26
C ASN A 83 -2.58 -13.29 2.16
N SER A 84 -3.04 -13.84 1.04
CA SER A 84 -4.40 -14.33 0.83
C SER A 84 -4.39 -15.55 -0.11
N PRO A 85 -5.06 -16.65 0.23
CA PRO A 85 -5.27 -17.74 -0.72
C PRO A 85 -6.18 -17.31 -1.90
N ASP A 86 -7.00 -16.28 -1.68
CA ASP A 86 -8.08 -15.89 -2.60
C ASP A 86 -7.69 -14.73 -3.52
N LEU A 87 -6.56 -14.05 -3.24
CA LEU A 87 -6.09 -12.90 -4.02
C LEU A 87 -4.86 -13.26 -4.85
N VAL A 88 -4.78 -12.67 -6.05
CA VAL A 88 -3.56 -12.54 -6.82
C VAL A 88 -3.11 -11.09 -6.74
N PHE A 89 -1.88 -10.88 -6.32
CA PHE A 89 -1.30 -9.54 -6.24
C PHE A 89 -0.46 -9.25 -7.47
N HIS A 90 -0.48 -8.00 -7.90
CA HIS A 90 0.25 -7.50 -9.06
C HIS A 90 0.85 -6.14 -8.73
N VAL A 91 2.05 -5.89 -9.23
CA VAL A 91 2.68 -4.58 -9.16
C VAL A 91 2.63 -3.93 -10.54
N THR A 92 2.24 -2.67 -10.58
CA THR A 92 2.30 -1.81 -11.76
C THR A 92 2.78 -0.41 -11.35
N SER A 93 2.90 0.52 -12.29
CA SER A 93 3.35 1.87 -11.99
C SER A 93 2.89 2.90 -13.01
N GLY A 94 2.60 4.11 -12.55
CA GLY A 94 2.36 5.28 -13.41
C GLY A 94 3.63 6.12 -13.59
N ALA A 95 3.95 6.54 -14.80
CA ALA A 95 5.13 7.37 -15.06
C ALA A 95 4.87 8.85 -14.71
N LEU A 96 5.75 9.44 -13.92
CA LEU A 96 5.62 10.81 -13.39
C LEU A 96 5.90 11.90 -14.44
N ASN A 97 6.40 11.52 -15.62
CA ASN A 97 6.62 12.42 -16.76
C ASN A 97 5.41 12.54 -17.71
N GLN A 98 4.28 11.88 -17.40
CA GLN A 98 3.05 11.93 -18.19
C GLN A 98 2.01 12.86 -17.54
N THR A 99 0.77 12.87 -18.04
CA THR A 99 -0.36 13.51 -17.36
C THR A 99 -1.00 12.55 -16.33
N PRO A 100 -1.69 13.06 -15.27
CA PRO A 100 -2.58 12.31 -14.37
C PRO A 100 -3.30 11.14 -15.00
N GLN A 101 -4.05 11.48 -16.05
CA GLN A 101 -4.89 10.55 -16.74
C GLN A 101 -4.08 9.48 -17.49
N ALA A 102 -3.06 9.88 -18.25
CA ALA A 102 -2.28 8.96 -19.07
C ALA A 102 -1.46 7.96 -18.24
N ALA A 103 -0.86 8.40 -17.13
CA ALA A 103 -0.13 7.48 -16.26
C ALA A 103 -1.06 6.49 -15.55
N ALA A 104 -2.25 6.93 -15.13
CA ALA A 104 -3.24 6.05 -14.52
C ALA A 104 -3.77 5.02 -15.53
N GLU A 105 -4.09 5.45 -16.75
CA GLU A 105 -4.50 4.56 -17.85
C GLU A 105 -3.42 3.53 -18.16
N HIS A 106 -2.17 3.96 -18.32
CA HIS A 106 -1.06 3.06 -18.57
C HIS A 106 -0.90 2.06 -17.43
N ALA A 107 -0.83 2.52 -16.18
CA ALA A 107 -0.61 1.64 -15.04
C ALA A 107 -1.73 0.58 -14.90
N LEU A 108 -2.97 0.95 -15.19
CA LEU A 108 -4.13 0.07 -15.00
C LEU A 108 -4.47 -0.79 -16.22
N SER A 109 -4.17 -0.33 -17.44
CA SER A 109 -4.52 -1.00 -18.70
C SER A 109 -4.17 -2.50 -18.71
N THR A 110 -2.91 -2.83 -18.46
CA THR A 110 -2.42 -4.22 -18.49
C THR A 110 -3.12 -5.10 -17.46
N PHE A 111 -3.47 -4.53 -16.30
CA PHE A 111 -4.17 -5.25 -15.26
C PHE A 111 -5.64 -5.44 -15.62
N MET A 112 -6.31 -4.39 -16.09
CA MET A 112 -7.73 -4.41 -16.45
C MET A 112 -8.02 -5.37 -17.59
N ASP A 113 -7.08 -5.54 -18.52
CA ASP A 113 -7.19 -6.51 -19.63
C ASP A 113 -7.07 -7.98 -19.15
N GLN A 114 -6.37 -8.21 -18.04
CA GLN A 114 -6.03 -9.56 -17.55
C GLN A 114 -6.86 -9.99 -16.33
N ALA A 115 -7.39 -9.05 -15.57
CA ALA A 115 -8.04 -9.29 -14.31
C ALA A 115 -9.52 -8.93 -14.39
N HIS A 116 -10.37 -9.97 -14.44
CA HIS A 116 -11.82 -9.79 -14.51
C HIS A 116 -12.44 -9.28 -13.20
N ASN A 117 -11.70 -9.26 -12.07
CA ASN A 117 -12.21 -8.89 -10.75
C ASN A 117 -11.18 -8.18 -9.87
N LEU A 118 -10.88 -6.92 -10.17
CA LEU A 118 -10.08 -6.09 -9.27
C LEU A 118 -10.79 -5.92 -7.92
N ALA A 119 -10.12 -6.33 -6.84
CA ALA A 119 -10.65 -6.26 -5.48
C ALA A 119 -9.99 -5.14 -4.66
N LEU A 120 -8.71 -4.84 -4.90
CA LEU A 120 -7.94 -3.89 -4.09
C LEU A 120 -6.96 -3.09 -4.95
N TYR A 121 -6.93 -1.78 -4.72
CA TYR A 121 -5.96 -0.83 -5.21
C TYR A 121 -5.24 -0.15 -4.04
N LEU A 122 -3.91 -0.17 -4.07
CA LEU A 122 -3.00 0.46 -3.10
C LEU A 122 -1.95 1.29 -3.85
N SER A 123 -1.76 2.54 -3.46
CA SER A 123 -0.75 3.44 -4.02
C SER A 123 -0.01 4.15 -2.92
N LEU A 124 1.31 4.33 -3.05
CA LEU A 124 2.10 5.12 -2.11
C LEU A 124 2.45 6.45 -2.76
N HIS A 125 1.83 7.53 -2.32
CA HIS A 125 2.11 8.88 -2.79
C HIS A 125 2.34 9.81 -1.60
N ASP A 126 3.04 10.91 -1.84
CA ASP A 126 3.19 12.00 -0.88
C ASP A 126 2.80 13.34 -1.52
N GLN A 127 2.77 14.39 -0.72
CA GLN A 127 2.49 15.76 -1.17
C GLN A 127 3.66 16.40 -1.92
N SER A 128 4.83 15.74 -2.02
CA SER A 128 6.00 16.29 -2.72
C SER A 128 5.98 15.98 -4.22
N GLN A 129 5.21 14.97 -4.62
CA GLN A 129 4.98 14.68 -6.03
C GLN A 129 4.20 15.81 -6.72
N PRO A 130 4.37 15.98 -8.04
CA PRO A 130 3.73 17.09 -8.75
C PRO A 130 2.21 16.92 -8.94
N TRP A 131 1.66 15.72 -8.71
CA TRP A 131 0.23 15.39 -8.95
C TRP A 131 -0.26 14.12 -8.19
N PRO A 132 0.02 13.98 -6.87
CA PRO A 132 -0.36 12.79 -6.11
C PRO A 132 -1.88 12.59 -6.06
N GLU A 133 -2.63 13.67 -5.77
CA GLU A 133 -4.09 13.62 -5.69
C GLU A 133 -4.74 13.44 -7.07
N ASP A 134 -4.24 14.13 -8.09
CA ASP A 134 -4.77 14.03 -9.45
C ASP A 134 -4.56 12.63 -10.05
N PHE A 135 -3.41 12.01 -9.79
CA PHE A 135 -3.15 10.62 -10.20
C PHE A 135 -4.14 9.66 -9.55
N VAL A 136 -4.29 9.75 -8.22
CA VAL A 136 -5.19 8.89 -7.45
C VAL A 136 -6.63 9.07 -7.89
N HIS A 137 -7.04 10.32 -8.15
CA HIS A 137 -8.36 10.63 -8.65
C HIS A 137 -8.58 10.07 -10.06
N ALA A 138 -7.59 10.23 -10.97
CA ALA A 138 -7.64 9.66 -12.30
C ALA A 138 -7.72 8.12 -12.26
N ALA A 139 -6.86 7.47 -11.46
CA ALA A 139 -6.87 6.03 -11.27
C ALA A 139 -8.23 5.55 -10.74
N THR A 140 -8.75 6.15 -9.67
CA THR A 140 -10.02 5.76 -9.04
C THR A 140 -11.22 5.86 -9.99
N ARG A 141 -11.21 6.79 -10.96
CA ARG A 141 -12.24 6.87 -12.01
C ARG A 141 -12.19 5.73 -13.02
N LEU A 142 -11.02 5.13 -13.22
CA LEU A 142 -10.81 3.99 -14.13
C LEU A 142 -11.14 2.66 -13.46
N LEU A 143 -11.18 2.61 -12.13
CA LEU A 143 -11.45 1.38 -11.39
C LEU A 143 -12.95 1.04 -11.39
N PRO A 144 -13.31 -0.26 -11.46
CA PRO A 144 -14.69 -0.71 -11.26
C PRO A 144 -15.28 -0.18 -9.95
N GLU A 145 -16.60 0.03 -9.91
CA GLU A 145 -17.30 0.55 -8.72
C GLU A 145 -17.05 -0.31 -7.48
N GLN A 146 -16.94 -1.63 -7.66
CA GLN A 146 -16.69 -2.60 -6.58
C GLN A 146 -15.25 -2.67 -6.07
N CYS A 147 -14.29 -1.96 -6.69
CA CYS A 147 -12.90 -2.00 -6.26
C CYS A 147 -12.69 -1.22 -4.95
N ALA A 148 -11.98 -1.82 -4.00
CA ALA A 148 -11.45 -1.09 -2.84
C ALA A 148 -10.31 -0.19 -3.26
N CYS A 149 -10.33 1.07 -2.82
CA CYS A 149 -9.13 1.91 -2.81
C CYS A 149 -8.66 2.06 -1.38
N LEU A 150 -7.43 1.66 -1.11
CA LEU A 150 -6.74 1.96 0.14
C LEU A 150 -5.64 2.95 -0.17
N GLU A 151 -5.80 4.16 0.35
CA GLU A 151 -4.79 5.19 0.32
C GLU A 151 -4.08 5.17 1.67
N PRO A 152 -2.74 5.07 1.72
CA PRO A 152 -2.01 5.30 2.94
C PRO A 152 -2.23 6.76 3.32
N LEU A 153 -3.12 6.98 4.29
CA LEU A 153 -3.15 8.23 5.04
C LEU A 153 -1.87 8.27 5.86
N LEU A 154 -0.77 8.70 5.23
CA LEU A 154 0.38 9.16 6.00
C LEU A 154 -0.11 10.30 6.88
N PRO A 155 0.20 10.28 8.19
CA PRO A 155 -0.30 11.31 9.09
C PRO A 155 0.07 12.69 8.54
N PRO A 156 -0.78 13.71 8.70
CA PRO A 156 -0.40 15.09 8.39
C PRO A 156 0.73 15.48 9.34
N VAL A 157 1.96 15.22 8.93
CA VAL A 157 3.17 15.65 9.62
C VAL A 157 3.43 17.12 9.27
N GLU A 158 3.86 17.91 10.26
CA GLU A 158 4.22 19.34 10.07
C GLU A 158 5.21 19.56 8.92
N LYS A 159 6.01 18.53 8.61
CA LYS A 159 6.77 18.43 7.37
C LYS A 159 6.25 17.24 6.58
N PRO A 160 5.71 17.43 5.37
CA PRO A 160 5.29 16.30 4.56
C PRO A 160 6.47 15.36 4.39
N TRP A 161 6.23 14.06 4.59
CA TRP A 161 7.21 13.03 4.30
C TRP A 161 7.60 13.17 2.84
N GLN A 162 8.82 13.59 2.55
CA GLN A 162 9.33 13.70 1.18
C GLN A 162 9.86 12.34 0.73
N MET A 163 9.05 11.63 -0.04
CA MET A 163 9.43 10.43 -0.76
C MET A 163 10.31 10.84 -1.93
N ASP A 164 11.59 10.48 -1.88
CA ASP A 164 12.53 10.77 -2.95
C ASP A 164 12.73 9.56 -3.89
N ARG A 165 12.35 8.37 -3.43
CA ARG A 165 12.53 7.10 -4.13
C ARG A 165 11.38 6.14 -3.85
N TYR A 166 11.10 5.33 -4.86
CA TYR A 166 10.06 4.32 -4.89
C TYR A 166 10.64 2.94 -5.17
N TYR A 167 10.03 1.92 -4.57
CA TYR A 167 10.38 0.52 -4.79
C TYR A 167 9.32 -0.15 -5.65
N GLN A 168 9.75 -0.86 -6.68
CA GLN A 168 8.89 -1.67 -7.54
C GLN A 168 9.55 -3.03 -7.79
N GLY A 169 9.10 -4.06 -7.09
CA GLY A 169 9.74 -5.37 -7.12
C GLY A 169 11.19 -5.27 -6.62
N ARG A 170 12.16 -5.42 -7.53
CA ARG A 170 13.61 -5.33 -7.25
C ARG A 170 14.23 -3.99 -7.66
N GLU A 171 13.43 -3.10 -8.22
CA GLU A 171 13.89 -1.84 -8.78
C GLU A 171 13.66 -0.69 -7.80
N VAL A 172 14.55 0.30 -7.87
CA VAL A 172 14.42 1.59 -7.21
C VAL A 172 14.25 2.64 -8.31
N THR A 173 13.25 3.50 -8.20
CA THR A 173 12.97 4.55 -9.19
C THR A 173 12.46 5.81 -8.51
N ASN A 174 12.69 6.97 -9.11
CA ASN A 174 12.08 8.25 -8.72
C ASN A 174 11.21 8.82 -9.86
N GLU A 175 10.98 8.03 -10.91
CA GLU A 175 10.27 8.45 -12.12
C GLU A 175 8.88 7.81 -12.23
N ARG A 176 8.56 6.88 -11.32
CA ARG A 176 7.33 6.10 -11.38
C ARG A 176 6.70 5.96 -10.00
N LEU A 177 5.37 6.08 -9.98
CA LEU A 177 4.56 5.84 -8.80
C LEU A 177 4.12 4.37 -8.75
N PRO A 178 4.60 3.55 -7.80
CA PRO A 178 4.28 2.14 -7.74
C PRO A 178 2.86 1.92 -7.20
N LEU A 179 2.16 0.97 -7.81
CA LEU A 179 0.81 0.57 -7.43
C LEU A 179 0.80 -0.93 -7.16
N LEU A 180 0.10 -1.31 -6.10
CA LEU A 180 -0.18 -2.70 -5.78
C LEU A 180 -1.67 -2.95 -6.01
N LEU A 181 -1.95 -3.90 -6.89
CA LEU A 181 -3.30 -4.32 -7.25
C LEU A 181 -3.53 -5.73 -6.74
N ALA A 182 -4.75 -6.04 -6.28
CA ALA A 182 -5.14 -7.40 -5.98
C ALA A 182 -6.45 -7.76 -6.69
N SER A 183 -6.47 -8.90 -7.37
CA SER A 183 -7.68 -9.48 -7.99
C SER A 183 -8.11 -10.74 -7.26
N ASN A 184 -9.42 -10.99 -7.20
CA ASN A 184 -9.93 -12.26 -6.70
C ASN A 184 -9.63 -13.38 -7.70
N ARG A 185 -9.21 -14.55 -7.20
CA ARG A 185 -9.07 -15.77 -8.00
C ARG A 185 -10.41 -16.38 -8.41
N VAL A 186 -11.50 -16.03 -7.71
CA VAL A 186 -12.83 -16.65 -7.86
C VAL A 186 -13.93 -15.58 -7.83
N ASN A 187 -14.89 -15.67 -8.76
CA ASN A 187 -16.09 -14.82 -8.85
C ASN A 187 -16.92 -14.87 -7.53
N ASP A 188 -17.37 -13.69 -7.10
CA ASP A 188 -18.57 -13.38 -6.31
C ASP A 188 -18.79 -13.91 -4.88
N ALA A 189 -17.98 -14.83 -4.33
CA ALA A 189 -18.27 -15.41 -3.00
C ALA A 189 -17.46 -14.84 -1.83
N SER A 190 -16.50 -13.94 -2.07
CA SER A 190 -15.53 -13.56 -1.04
C SER A 190 -16.12 -12.75 0.12
N GLY A 191 -17.36 -12.26 0.01
CA GLY A 191 -18.07 -11.53 1.07
C GLY A 191 -17.47 -10.15 1.39
N TRP A 192 -16.38 -9.76 0.72
CA TRP A 192 -15.76 -8.47 0.89
C TRP A 192 -16.59 -7.39 0.20
N ARG A 193 -17.18 -6.51 1.00
CA ARG A 193 -17.79 -5.26 0.53
C ARG A 193 -16.87 -4.10 0.89
N PHE A 194 -16.02 -3.73 -0.05
CA PHE A 194 -15.13 -2.60 0.08
C PHE A 194 -15.89 -1.30 -0.17
N THR A 195 -15.77 -0.36 0.76
CA THR A 195 -16.53 0.90 0.73
C THR A 195 -15.68 2.04 0.19
N ARG A 196 -16.13 2.68 -0.88
CA ARG A 196 -15.66 4.01 -1.32
C ARG A 196 -16.05 5.15 -0.34
N GLN A 197 -16.57 4.84 0.84
CA GLN A 197 -17.05 5.83 1.81
C GLN A 197 -16.11 5.96 3.00
N PRO A 198 -15.91 7.18 3.53
CA PRO A 198 -15.21 7.39 4.79
C PRO A 198 -15.88 6.57 5.89
N GLY A 199 -15.09 5.82 6.63
CA GLY A 199 -15.44 5.23 7.91
C GLY A 199 -14.64 5.85 9.05
N ILE A 200 -14.97 5.43 10.26
CA ILE A 200 -14.40 5.89 11.52
C ILE A 200 -13.44 4.81 11.98
N VAL A 201 -12.20 5.19 12.27
CA VAL A 201 -11.25 4.34 13.00
C VAL A 201 -11.84 4.03 14.38
N ARG A 202 -12.18 2.76 14.63
CA ARG A 202 -12.74 2.30 15.91
C ARG A 202 -11.66 1.96 16.92
N LYS A 203 -10.53 1.44 16.44
CA LYS A 203 -9.43 1.01 17.30
C LYS A 203 -8.11 1.39 16.69
N GLN A 204 -7.33 2.15 17.45
CA GLN A 204 -5.98 2.56 17.13
C GLN A 204 -5.10 2.27 18.34
N HIS A 205 -3.89 1.74 18.11
CA HIS A 205 -2.87 1.60 19.15
C HIS A 205 -1.56 2.17 18.60
N GLY A 206 -1.08 3.26 19.19
CA GLY A 206 -0.01 4.06 18.60
C GLY A 206 -0.44 4.62 17.25
N GLU A 207 0.38 4.44 16.23
CA GLU A 207 0.10 4.86 14.85
C GLU A 207 -0.69 3.81 14.04
N ALA A 208 -0.89 2.60 14.59
CA ALA A 208 -1.53 1.52 13.87
C ALA A 208 -3.06 1.55 14.06
N VAL A 209 -3.78 1.49 12.94
CA VAL A 209 -5.25 1.33 12.89
C VAL A 209 -5.59 -0.15 12.79
N TYR A 210 -6.40 -0.64 13.74
CA TYR A 210 -6.77 -2.05 13.88
C TYR A 210 -8.22 -2.34 13.49
N GLU A 211 -9.12 -1.37 13.67
CA GLU A 211 -10.55 -1.54 13.37
C GLU A 211 -11.11 -0.27 12.72
N TYR A 212 -11.95 -0.45 11.70
CA TYR A 212 -12.59 0.61 10.94
C TYR A 212 -14.08 0.29 10.80
N ASP A 213 -14.96 1.26 11.10
CA ASP A 213 -16.41 1.11 11.05
C ASP A 213 -17.03 2.14 10.12
N ARG A 214 -18.16 1.80 9.49
CA ARG A 214 -18.76 2.67 8.46
C ARG A 214 -19.44 3.88 9.09
N LEU A 215 -19.34 5.04 8.46
CA LEU A 215 -20.42 6.02 8.53
C LEU A 215 -21.57 5.49 7.67
N ILE A 216 -22.47 4.71 8.26
CA ILE A 216 -23.78 4.48 7.65
C ILE A 216 -24.49 5.83 7.70
N GLY A 217 -24.46 6.55 6.58
CA GLY A 217 -25.24 7.77 6.39
C GLY A 217 -26.73 7.45 6.37
N ASP A 218 -27.34 7.18 7.52
CA ASP A 218 -28.79 7.23 7.64
C ASP A 218 -29.21 8.70 7.76
N ARG A 219 -29.18 9.42 6.63
CA ARG A 219 -29.94 10.68 6.47
C ARG A 219 -31.42 10.33 6.33
N ARG A 220 -32.01 9.65 7.32
CA ARG A 220 -33.45 9.71 7.52
C ARG A 220 -33.77 11.07 8.12
N ARG A 221 -34.30 11.91 7.25
CA ARG A 221 -35.14 13.08 7.52
C ARG A 221 -35.67 13.10 8.96
N ARG A 222 -35.08 13.93 9.82
CA ARG A 222 -35.89 14.66 10.79
C ARG A 222 -36.38 15.91 10.07
N GLN A 223 -37.58 15.82 9.48
CA GLN A 223 -38.39 17.03 9.33
C GLN A 223 -38.58 17.59 10.74
N PRO A 224 -38.25 18.87 11.01
CA PRO A 224 -38.81 19.52 12.17
C PRO A 224 -40.32 19.61 11.94
N ALA A 225 -41.09 19.05 12.87
CA ALA A 225 -42.49 19.35 12.97
C ALA A 225 -42.63 20.84 13.29
N ALA A 226 -43.30 21.57 12.40
CA ALA A 226 -43.94 22.85 12.65
C ALA A 226 -45.21 22.88 11.81
#